data_AF-A0ABD8B5W9-F1
#
_entry.id   AF-A0ABD8B5W9-F1
#
_cell.length_a   1.000
_cell.length_b   1.000
_cell.length_c   1.000
_cell.angle_alpha   90.00
_cell.angle_beta   90.00
_cell.angle_gamma   90.00
#
_symmetry.space_group_name_H-M   'P 1'
#
loop_
_entity.id
_entity.type
_entity.pdbx_description
1 polymer ?
#
loop_
_entity_poly.entity_id
_entity_poly.type
_entity_poly.pdbx_seq_one_letter_code
_entity_poly.pdbx_strand_id
1 'polypeptide(L)'
;MDSQSVRAAANIPHSTSDWDGGKKVGGRKRHLVVDCLGLVLAVAVTAASVQDRDAVVGLLERLRRLYFSVRLVWADGGYAGQLVDWAAEKLHLTLEIVKRTDDTAGFVVLPRRWVVEICQAQCTHGVCCSAVSAVSVQMRRLYQPGGRVRRSRSSSSSRWSAWAMSR
;
A
#
# COMPACT_ATOMS: atom_id res chain seq x y z
N MET A 1 3.49 0.09 4.84
CA MET A 1 3.37 1.36 4.10
C MET A 1 4.72 2.03 4.07
N ASP A 2 5.01 2.76 3.00
CA ASP A 2 6.29 3.43 2.82
C ASP A 2 6.17 4.56 1.77
N SER A 3 7.11 5.52 1.80
CA SER A 3 7.16 6.65 0.89
C SER A 3 8.38 6.63 -0.03
N GLN A 4 8.17 7.08 -1.27
CA GLN A 4 9.25 7.27 -2.22
C GLN A 4 9.17 8.62 -2.89
N SER A 5 10.28 9.35 -2.89
CA SER A 5 10.43 10.58 -3.65
C SER A 5 10.93 10.23 -5.05
N VAL A 6 10.25 10.72 -6.07
CA VAL A 6 10.56 10.50 -7.48
C VAL A 6 10.80 11.85 -8.12
N ARG A 7 11.86 11.93 -8.92
CA ARG A 7 12.20 13.15 -9.66
C ARG A 7 11.05 13.51 -10.61
N ALA A 8 10.61 14.76 -10.54
CA ALA A 8 9.59 15.26 -11.47
C ALA A 8 10.20 15.53 -12.85
N ALA A 9 9.39 15.38 -13.89
CA ALA A 9 9.74 15.87 -15.22
C ALA A 9 9.80 17.41 -15.21
N ALA A 10 10.61 17.99 -16.12
CA ALA A 10 10.87 19.42 -16.14
C ALA A 10 9.61 20.29 -16.38
N ASN A 11 8.55 19.71 -16.93
CA ASN A 11 7.28 20.39 -17.21
C ASN A 11 6.29 20.34 -16.03
N ILE A 12 6.63 19.69 -14.92
CA ILE A 12 5.73 19.63 -13.75
C ILE A 12 5.90 20.92 -12.94
N PRO A 13 4.81 21.63 -12.61
CA PRO A 13 4.90 22.90 -11.90
C PRO A 13 5.31 22.69 -10.44
N HIS A 14 6.12 23.62 -9.92
CA HIS A 14 6.63 23.59 -8.55
C HIS A 14 5.55 23.54 -7.47
N SER A 15 4.36 24.09 -7.76
CA SER A 15 3.17 23.99 -6.88
C SER A 15 2.77 22.54 -6.57
N THR A 16 3.18 21.58 -7.40
CA THR A 16 2.89 20.15 -7.25
C THR A 16 4.15 19.29 -7.22
N SER A 17 5.34 19.89 -7.30
CA SER A 17 6.63 19.20 -7.25
C SER A 17 7.67 20.10 -6.61
N ASP A 18 8.10 19.74 -5.41
CA ASP A 18 8.98 20.57 -4.59
C ASP A 18 10.22 19.78 -4.19
N TRP A 19 11.14 20.40 -3.47
CA TRP A 19 12.42 19.82 -3.09
C TRP A 19 12.32 18.99 -1.80
N ASP A 20 12.76 17.73 -1.87
CA ASP A 20 13.00 16.90 -0.70
C ASP A 20 14.44 17.09 -0.22
N GLY A 21 14.63 17.81 0.89
CA GLY A 21 15.96 18.05 1.47
C GLY A 21 16.64 16.78 1.98
N GLY A 22 15.87 15.77 2.41
CA GLY A 22 16.42 14.52 2.93
C GLY A 22 16.98 13.64 1.83
N LYS A 23 16.25 13.52 0.71
CA LYS A 23 16.67 12.72 -0.45
C LYS A 23 17.44 13.52 -1.51
N LYS A 24 17.48 14.86 -1.37
CA LYS A 24 18.04 15.81 -2.35
C LYS A 24 17.46 15.61 -3.76
N VAL A 25 16.13 15.46 -3.83
CA VAL A 25 15.40 15.24 -5.09
C VAL A 25 14.30 16.27 -5.22
N GLY A 26 14.29 16.97 -6.36
CA GLY A 26 13.18 17.83 -6.77
C GLY A 26 12.09 17.00 -7.44
N GLY A 27 10.92 16.91 -6.82
CA GLY A 27 9.84 16.14 -7.43
C GLY A 27 8.62 15.92 -6.56
N ARG A 28 8.06 14.71 -6.70
CA ARG A 28 6.86 14.28 -5.97
C ARG A 28 7.19 13.12 -5.08
N LYS A 29 6.50 13.04 -3.95
CA LYS A 29 6.60 11.92 -3.03
C LYS A 29 5.30 11.13 -3.08
N ARG A 30 5.42 9.84 -3.38
CA ARG A 30 4.33 8.88 -3.37
C ARG A 30 4.35 8.07 -2.08
N HIS A 31 3.19 7.91 -1.48
CA HIS A 31 2.97 7.15 -0.24
C HIS A 31 2.05 5.99 -0.58
N LEU A 32 2.51 4.77 -0.35
CA LEU A 32 1.79 3.56 -0.73
C LEU A 32 1.45 2.71 0.50
N VAL A 33 0.21 2.22 0.53
CA VAL A 33 -0.21 1.11 1.37
C VAL A 33 -0.47 -0.09 0.47
N VAL A 34 0.20 -1.19 0.76
CA VAL A 34 0.07 -2.47 0.05
C VAL A 34 -0.36 -3.56 1.01
N ASP A 35 -1.02 -4.59 0.50
CA ASP A 35 -1.31 -5.81 1.26
C ASP A 35 -0.08 -6.76 1.29
N CYS A 36 -0.22 -7.89 1.98
CA CYS A 36 0.83 -8.91 2.08
C CYS A 36 1.15 -9.60 0.75
N LEU A 37 0.28 -9.49 -0.26
CA LEU A 37 0.45 -10.07 -1.59
C LEU A 37 1.06 -9.07 -2.59
N GLY A 38 1.29 -7.81 -2.17
CA GLY A 38 1.81 -6.75 -3.03
C GLY A 38 0.74 -6.00 -3.82
N LEU A 39 -0.54 -6.16 -3.48
CA LEU A 39 -1.62 -5.37 -4.07
C LEU A 39 -1.69 -3.99 -3.42
N VAL A 40 -1.78 -2.96 -4.26
CA VAL A 40 -1.90 -1.57 -3.80
C VAL A 40 -3.31 -1.31 -3.27
N LEU A 41 -3.40 -1.03 -1.97
CA LEU A 41 -4.67 -0.71 -1.30
C LEU A 41 -4.98 0.79 -1.38
N ALA A 42 -3.98 1.64 -1.16
CA ALA A 42 -4.13 3.09 -1.19
C ALA A 42 -2.83 3.78 -1.65
N VAL A 43 -2.99 4.90 -2.36
CA VAL A 43 -1.89 5.75 -2.82
C VAL A 43 -2.21 7.21 -2.55
N ALA A 44 -1.23 7.96 -2.07
CA ALA A 44 -1.24 9.41 -2.03
C ALA A 44 0.01 9.95 -2.73
N VAL A 45 -0.13 11.03 -3.50
CA VAL A 45 0.99 11.71 -4.15
C VAL A 45 1.00 13.15 -3.66
N THR A 46 2.15 13.58 -3.18
CA THR A 46 2.37 14.89 -2.56
C THR A 46 3.59 15.55 -3.19
N ALA A 47 3.74 16.86 -3.03
CA ALA A 47 5.01 17.52 -3.34
C ALA A 47 6.11 16.94 -2.42
N ALA A 48 7.35 16.85 -2.90
CA ALA A 48 8.37 16.12 -2.14
C ALA A 48 8.83 16.81 -0.84
N SER A 49 8.53 18.11 -0.68
CA SER A 49 8.73 18.85 0.57
C SER A 49 7.74 18.50 1.67
N VAL A 50 6.58 17.92 1.32
CA VAL A 50 5.57 17.48 2.30
C VAL A 50 6.15 16.38 3.16
N GLN A 51 6.00 16.53 4.48
CA GLN A 51 6.47 15.55 5.43
C GLN A 51 5.58 14.31 5.42
N ASP A 52 6.20 13.16 5.58
CA ASP A 52 5.52 11.86 5.45
C ASP A 52 4.41 11.72 6.49
N ARG A 53 4.61 12.27 7.69
CA ARG A 53 3.61 12.33 8.76
C ARG A 53 2.32 13.05 8.36
N ASP A 54 2.41 14.13 7.59
CA ASP A 54 1.24 14.94 7.21
C ASP A 54 0.51 14.27 6.04
N ALA A 55 1.27 13.76 5.07
CA ALA A 55 0.71 13.08 3.90
C ALA A 55 -0.03 11.79 4.27
N VAL A 56 0.45 11.06 5.27
CA VAL A 56 -0.09 9.74 5.62
C VAL A 56 -1.42 9.82 6.36
N VAL A 57 -1.75 10.94 7.01
CA VAL A 57 -3.05 11.16 7.66
C VAL A 57 -4.18 10.96 6.64
N GLY A 58 -4.14 11.70 5.53
CA GLY A 58 -5.14 11.57 4.47
C GLY A 58 -5.12 10.19 3.78
N LEU A 59 -3.95 9.55 3.72
CA LEU A 59 -3.81 8.20 3.17
C LEU A 59 -4.51 7.16 4.06
N LEU A 60 -4.31 7.22 5.37
CA LEU A 60 -4.90 6.29 6.34
C LEU A 60 -6.40 6.49 6.48
N GLU A 61 -6.89 7.74 6.44
CA GLU A 61 -8.33 8.00 6.37
C GLU A 61 -8.97 7.37 5.13
N ARG A 62 -8.31 7.52 3.97
CA ARG A 62 -8.77 6.89 2.72
C ARG A 62 -8.75 5.37 2.81
N LEU A 63 -7.67 4.80 3.35
CA LEU A 63 -7.55 3.36 3.60
C LEU A 63 -8.70 2.89 4.49
N ARG A 64 -8.99 3.59 5.59
CA ARG A 64 -10.01 3.21 6.55
C ARG A 64 -11.43 3.28 6.00
N ARG A 65 -11.71 4.23 5.10
CA ARG A 65 -12.99 4.34 4.38
C ARG A 65 -13.18 3.20 3.38
N LEU A 66 -12.11 2.75 2.71
CA LEU A 66 -12.19 1.71 1.69
C LEU A 66 -12.10 0.29 2.28
N TYR A 67 -11.29 0.10 3.31
CA TYR A 67 -10.95 -1.21 3.89
C TYR A 67 -11.04 -1.17 5.41
N PHE A 68 -12.27 -1.10 5.93
CA PHE A 68 -12.51 -1.05 7.37
C PHE A 68 -12.00 -2.26 8.16
N SER A 69 -11.76 -3.38 7.46
CA SER A 69 -11.26 -4.63 8.05
C SER A 69 -9.76 -4.62 8.29
N VAL A 70 -9.01 -3.68 7.69
CA VAL A 70 -7.58 -3.53 7.93
C VAL A 70 -7.40 -2.95 9.33
N ARG A 71 -6.81 -3.75 10.22
CA ARG A 71 -6.56 -3.39 11.63
C ARG A 71 -5.11 -3.06 11.93
N LEU A 72 -4.18 -3.57 11.12
CA LEU A 72 -2.75 -3.46 11.35
C LEU A 72 -2.06 -2.94 10.09
N VAL A 73 -1.22 -1.93 10.25
CA VAL A 73 -0.36 -1.39 9.19
C VAL A 73 1.05 -1.25 9.72
N TRP A 74 2.01 -1.87 9.04
CA TRP A 74 3.43 -1.70 9.34
C TRP A 74 3.99 -0.44 8.68
N ALA A 75 4.82 0.31 9.39
CA ALA A 75 5.47 1.53 8.90
C ALA A 75 6.94 1.60 9.33
N ASP A 76 7.71 2.47 8.68
CA ASP A 76 9.10 2.73 9.08
C ASP A 76 9.20 3.65 10.31
N GLY A 77 10.42 3.84 10.80
CA GLY A 77 10.69 4.73 11.94
C GLY A 77 10.35 6.21 11.72
N GLY A 78 10.27 6.67 10.48
CA GLY A 78 9.88 8.04 10.11
C GLY A 78 8.40 8.34 10.38
N TYR A 79 7.56 7.32 10.53
CA TYR A 79 6.14 7.44 10.90
C TYR A 79 5.88 7.31 12.42
N ALA A 80 6.93 7.26 13.25
CA ALA A 80 6.78 7.14 14.70
C ALA A 80 6.24 8.44 15.35
N GLY A 81 5.82 8.32 16.61
CA GLY A 81 5.36 9.43 17.44
C GLY A 81 3.84 9.60 17.41
N GLN A 82 3.37 10.86 17.46
CA GLN A 82 1.95 11.22 17.62
C GLN A 82 1.01 10.62 16.57
N LEU A 83 1.54 10.25 15.40
CA LEU A 83 0.75 9.60 14.35
C LEU A 83 0.23 8.22 14.78
N VAL A 84 1.02 7.47 15.56
CA VAL A 84 0.64 6.13 16.04
C VAL A 84 -0.58 6.23 16.94
N ASP A 85 -0.54 7.14 17.91
CA ASP A 85 -1.63 7.38 18.84
C ASP A 85 -2.87 7.91 18.11
N TRP A 86 -2.67 8.87 17.20
CA TRP A 86 -3.77 9.41 16.38
C TRP A 86 -4.47 8.33 15.55
N ALA A 87 -3.74 7.40 14.93
CA ALA A 87 -4.35 6.34 14.14
C ALA A 87 -5.13 5.34 15.01
N ALA A 88 -4.62 5.04 16.21
CA ALA A 88 -5.32 4.19 17.17
C ALA A 88 -6.61 4.84 17.67
N GLU A 89 -6.57 6.13 18.01
CA GLU A 89 -7.70 6.88 18.57
C GLU A 89 -8.76 7.22 17.52
N LYS A 90 -8.35 7.73 16.35
CA LYS A 90 -9.28 8.27 15.34
C LYS A 90 -9.74 7.23 14.33
N LEU A 91 -8.89 6.27 13.99
CA LEU A 91 -9.17 5.29 12.93
C LEU A 91 -9.34 3.86 13.47
N HIS A 92 -9.09 3.64 14.77
CA HIS A 92 -9.05 2.30 15.38
C HIS A 92 -8.11 1.36 14.63
N LEU A 93 -6.97 1.89 14.20
CA LEU A 93 -5.98 1.21 13.39
C LEU A 93 -4.66 1.16 14.14
N THR A 94 -4.08 -0.03 14.26
CA THR A 94 -2.77 -0.23 14.89
C THR A 94 -1.68 0.06 13.87
N LEU A 95 -0.87 1.07 14.17
CA LEU A 95 0.36 1.37 13.44
C LEU A 95 1.56 0.74 14.14
N GLU A 96 2.14 -0.29 13.53
CA GLU A 96 3.32 -0.97 14.05
C GLU A 96 4.57 -0.42 13.38
N ILE A 97 5.41 0.26 14.16
CA ILE A 97 6.67 0.85 13.68
C ILE A 97 7.76 -0.20 13.67
N VAL A 98 8.19 -0.60 12.48
CA VAL A 98 9.29 -1.54 12.28
C VAL A 98 10.57 -0.74 12.09
N LYS A 99 11.35 -0.63 13.17
CA LYS A 99 12.69 -0.03 13.13
C LYS A 99 13.71 -1.05 12.64
N ARG A 100 14.75 -0.57 11.94
CA ARG A 100 15.94 -1.37 11.67
C ARG A 100 16.72 -1.47 12.99
N THR A 101 17.15 -2.67 13.37
CA THR A 101 18.12 -2.83 14.46
C THR A 101 19.49 -2.39 13.94
N ASP A 102 20.10 -1.42 14.62
CA ASP A 102 21.38 -0.81 14.22
C ASP A 102 22.60 -1.73 14.43
N ASP A 103 22.40 -2.87 15.11
CA ASP A 103 23.46 -3.80 15.53
C ASP A 103 23.89 -4.82 14.45
N THR A 104 23.44 -4.70 13.21
CA THR A 104 23.78 -5.68 12.16
C THR A 104 24.39 -5.01 10.94
N ALA A 105 25.69 -5.19 10.75
CA ALA A 105 26.40 -4.82 9.53
C ALA A 105 25.91 -5.71 8.37
N GLY A 106 25.02 -5.17 7.53
CA GLY A 106 24.52 -5.87 6.35
C GLY A 106 23.13 -5.43 5.89
N PHE A 107 22.74 -5.87 4.70
CA PHE A 107 21.36 -5.74 4.21
C PHE A 107 20.50 -6.83 4.85
N VAL A 108 19.68 -6.45 5.84
CA VAL A 108 18.73 -7.36 6.48
C VAL A 108 17.36 -7.13 5.84
N VAL A 109 16.82 -8.17 5.21
CA VAL A 109 15.46 -8.15 4.68
C VAL A 109 14.50 -8.10 5.86
N LEU A 110 13.71 -7.03 5.96
CA LEU A 110 12.61 -6.95 6.91
C LEU A 110 11.39 -7.66 6.29
N PRO A 111 10.95 -8.83 6.80
CA PRO A 111 10.07 -9.77 6.10
C PRO A 111 8.62 -9.29 5.82
N ARG A 112 8.32 -8.00 6.06
CA ARG A 112 7.03 -7.37 5.69
C ARG A 112 7.19 -6.02 4.99
N ARG A 113 8.37 -5.40 5.04
CA ARG A 113 8.65 -4.11 4.38
C ARG A 113 9.09 -4.32 2.93
N TRP A 114 9.74 -5.44 2.64
CA TRP A 114 10.22 -5.75 1.30
C TRP A 114 9.13 -5.73 0.22
N VAL A 115 7.89 -6.13 0.57
CA VAL A 115 6.76 -6.16 -0.36
C VAL A 115 6.40 -4.75 -0.87
N VAL A 116 6.40 -3.73 0.00
CA VAL A 116 6.10 -2.35 -0.41
C VAL A 116 7.23 -1.76 -1.25
N GLU A 117 8.47 -2.11 -0.94
CA GLU A 117 9.65 -1.67 -1.71
C GLU A 117 9.65 -2.27 -3.14
N ILE A 118 9.28 -3.56 -3.29
CA ILE A 118 9.10 -4.18 -4.61
C ILE A 118 7.98 -3.47 -5.38
N CYS A 119 6.84 -3.23 -4.75
CA CYS A 119 5.71 -2.57 -5.40
C CYS A 119 6.08 -1.15 -5.87
N GLN A 120 6.80 -0.41 -5.04
CA GLN A 120 7.35 0.89 -5.43
C GLN A 120 8.29 0.77 -6.64
N ALA A 121 9.22 -0.19 -6.65
CA ALA A 121 10.11 -0.39 -7.79
C ALA A 121 9.31 -0.69 -9.08
N GLN A 122 8.29 -1.54 -9.01
CA GLN A 122 7.40 -1.84 -10.15
C GLN A 122 6.64 -0.60 -10.64
N CYS A 123 6.13 0.22 -9.71
CA CYS A 123 5.49 1.51 -10.04
C CYS A 123 6.45 2.51 -10.72
N THR A 124 7.77 2.42 -10.53
CA THR A 124 8.74 3.26 -11.28
C THR A 124 8.90 2.77 -12.71
N HIS A 125 8.96 1.47 -12.92
CA HIS A 125 9.26 0.86 -14.22
C HIS A 125 8.03 0.76 -15.14
N GLY A 126 6.91 1.41 -14.80
CA GLY A 126 5.66 1.34 -15.55
C GLY A 126 5.00 -0.04 -15.52
N VAL A 127 5.56 -1.00 -14.79
CA VAL A 127 4.97 -2.30 -14.51
C VAL A 127 3.94 -2.06 -13.41
N CYS A 128 2.72 -1.66 -13.79
CA CYS A 128 1.65 -1.55 -12.82
C CYS A 128 1.42 -2.92 -12.16
N CYS A 129 1.61 -3.02 -10.84
CA CYS A 129 0.70 -3.84 -10.03
C CYS A 129 -0.70 -3.47 -10.48
N SER A 130 -1.43 -4.43 -11.02
CA SER A 130 -2.69 -4.26 -11.73
C SER A 130 -3.55 -3.11 -11.18
N ALA A 131 -3.49 -1.97 -11.86
CA ALA A 131 -4.46 -0.90 -11.89
C ALA A 131 -4.64 0.03 -10.67
N VAL A 132 -3.90 1.13 -10.65
CA VAL A 132 -4.25 2.33 -9.85
C VAL A 132 -5.61 2.94 -10.27
N SER A 133 -6.18 2.57 -11.43
CA SER A 133 -7.51 3.02 -11.88
C SER A 133 -8.64 1.97 -11.85
N ALA A 134 -8.34 0.66 -11.75
CA ALA A 134 -9.36 -0.40 -11.75
C ALA A 134 -9.56 -1.09 -10.39
N VAL A 135 -8.67 -0.85 -9.41
CA VAL A 135 -8.78 -1.42 -8.05
C VAL A 135 -10.04 -0.92 -7.32
N SER A 136 -10.57 0.29 -7.62
CA SER A 136 -11.83 0.76 -7.02
C SER A 136 -13.10 0.01 -7.48
N VAL A 137 -13.04 -0.72 -8.60
CA VAL A 137 -14.20 -1.46 -9.16
C VAL A 137 -14.09 -2.96 -8.91
N GLN A 138 -12.90 -3.55 -9.03
CA GLN A 138 -12.69 -4.99 -8.85
C GLN A 138 -12.78 -5.43 -7.36
N MET A 139 -12.28 -4.62 -6.41
CA MET A 139 -12.25 -5.01 -4.98
C MET A 139 -13.62 -4.97 -4.28
N ARG A 140 -14.60 -4.19 -4.77
CA ARG A 140 -16.00 -4.26 -4.29
C ARG A 140 -16.64 -5.63 -4.51
N ARG A 141 -16.10 -6.43 -5.44
CA ARG A 141 -16.59 -7.77 -5.76
C ARG A 141 -15.96 -8.87 -4.90
N LEU A 142 -14.73 -8.66 -4.42
CA LEU A 142 -14.00 -9.65 -3.62
C LEU A 142 -14.15 -9.44 -2.11
N TYR A 143 -14.41 -8.22 -1.68
CA TYR A 143 -14.55 -7.89 -0.25
C TYR A 143 -15.94 -7.29 0.03
N GLN A 144 -16.98 -8.13 0.00
CA GLN A 144 -18.29 -7.77 0.55
C GLN A 144 -18.39 -8.26 2.00
N PRO A 145 -18.63 -7.38 2.99
CA PRO A 145 -18.89 -7.81 4.34
C PRO A 145 -20.31 -8.39 4.41
N GLY A 146 -20.44 -9.68 4.74
CA GLY A 146 -21.72 -10.29 5.11
C GLY A 146 -22.44 -11.11 4.03
N GLY A 147 -21.78 -11.55 2.97
CA GLY A 147 -22.35 -12.50 2.01
C GLY A 147 -22.59 -13.88 2.64
N ARG A 148 -23.78 -14.12 3.20
CA ARG A 148 -24.25 -15.46 3.58
C ARG A 148 -24.15 -16.35 2.35
N VAL A 149 -23.26 -17.34 2.38
CA VAL A 149 -23.16 -18.37 1.34
C VAL A 149 -24.48 -19.13 1.31
N ARG A 150 -25.39 -18.73 0.41
CA ARG A 150 -26.55 -19.52 0.05
C ARG A 150 -26.01 -20.68 -0.77
N ARG A 151 -25.89 -21.87 -0.16
CA ARG A 151 -25.73 -23.12 -0.90
C ARG A 151 -26.95 -23.26 -1.81
N SER A 152 -26.81 -22.89 -3.08
CA SER A 152 -27.75 -23.35 -4.10
C SER A 152 -27.52 -24.84 -4.27
N ARG A 153 -28.41 -25.66 -3.69
CA ARG A 153 -28.60 -27.04 -4.15
C ARG A 153 -29.13 -26.94 -5.58
N SER A 154 -28.25 -27.06 -6.56
CA SER A 154 -28.64 -27.47 -7.91
C SER A 154 -28.38 -28.97 -8.02
N SER A 155 -29.45 -29.73 -7.78
CA SER A 155 -29.61 -31.09 -8.24
C SER A 155 -29.55 -31.12 -9.76
N SER A 156 -28.48 -31.66 -10.35
CA SER A 156 -28.51 -32.42 -11.61
C SER A 156 -27.08 -32.64 -12.10
N SER A 157 -26.60 -33.87 -11.90
CA SER A 157 -25.92 -34.71 -12.90
C SER A 157 -25.20 -33.99 -14.06
N SER A 158 -23.87 -34.06 -14.10
CA SER A 158 -23.15 -35.04 -14.94
C SER A 158 -21.72 -34.57 -15.32
N ARG A 159 -20.82 -35.56 -15.27
CA ARG A 159 -19.58 -35.69 -16.05
C ARG A 159 -18.32 -34.93 -15.59
N TRP A 160 -17.54 -35.67 -14.81
CA TRP A 160 -16.09 -35.57 -14.63
C TRP A 160 -15.33 -35.65 -15.96
N SER A 161 -14.23 -34.89 -16.09
CA SER A 161 -12.97 -35.17 -16.83
C SER A 161 -12.07 -33.91 -16.66
N ALA A 162 -11.12 -33.82 -15.73
CA ALA A 162 -9.81 -34.49 -15.66
C ALA A 162 -9.02 -34.39 -16.99
N TRP A 163 -8.10 -33.43 -17.07
CA TRP A 163 -6.86 -33.53 -17.86
C TRP A 163 -5.74 -32.83 -17.12
N ALA A 164 -4.98 -33.62 -16.37
CA ALA A 164 -3.63 -33.31 -15.92
C ALA A 164 -2.65 -34.13 -16.78
N MET A 165 -1.61 -33.45 -17.25
CA MET A 165 -0.25 -33.89 -17.60
C MET A 165 0.01 -35.35 -18.01
N SER A 166 0.57 -35.50 -19.21
CA SER A 166 1.70 -36.39 -19.55
C SER A 166 2.28 -35.83 -20.88
N ARG A 167 3.58 -35.64 -21.08
CA ARG A 167 4.79 -36.30 -20.57
C ARG A 167 5.91 -35.29 -20.32
#